data_AF-A0AAV9KXI9-F1
#
_entry.id   AF-A0AAV9KXI9-F1
#
_cell.length_a   1.000
_cell.length_b   1.000
_cell.length_c   1.000
_cell.angle_alpha   90.00
_cell.angle_beta   90.00
_cell.angle_gamma   90.00
#
_symmetry.space_group_name_H-M   'P 1'
#
loop_
_entity.id
_entity.type
_entity.pdbx_description
1 polymer ?
#
loop_
_entity_poly.entity_id
_entity_poly.type
_entity_poly.pdbx_seq_one_letter_code
_entity_poly.pdbx_strand_id
1 'polypeptide(L)' 'MIEDDYDKTIIPLPNVTIKILAKFIEYCKHHLEVPKVEDKTAKEDLKTFDVEFVKVDQSTLFNLMLVWIFLNIYVYIN' A
#
# COMPACT_ATOMS: atom_id res chain seq x y z
N MET A 1 -10.61 -11.45 27.19
CA MET A 1 -11.64 -11.64 26.14
C MET A 1 -11.43 -10.49 25.19
N ILE A 2 -10.67 -10.70 24.12
CA ILE A 2 -10.51 -9.69 23.08
C ILE A 2 -11.77 -9.89 22.22
N GLU A 3 -12.67 -8.91 22.26
CA GLU A 3 -13.86 -8.91 21.44
C GLU A 3 -13.41 -8.87 19.97
N ASP A 4 -13.55 -10.01 19.29
CA ASP A 4 -13.39 -10.17 17.85
C ASP A 4 -14.54 -9.47 17.09
N ASP A 5 -14.77 -8.20 17.39
CA ASP A 5 -15.57 -7.32 16.53
C ASP A 5 -14.63 -6.76 15.46
N TYR A 6 -14.07 -7.69 14.67
CA TYR A 6 -13.52 -7.36 13.36
C TYR A 6 -14.72 -7.00 12.50
N ASP A 7 -15.19 -5.76 12.66
CA ASP A 7 -16.24 -5.16 11.85
C ASP A 7 -15.82 -5.38 10.39
N LYS A 8 -16.40 -6.40 9.77
CA LYS A 8 -16.08 -6.83 8.41
C LYS A 8 -16.65 -5.79 7.48
N THR A 9 -16.02 -4.62 7.47
CA THR A 9 -16.26 -3.59 6.48
C THR A 9 -15.78 -4.16 5.15
N ILE A 10 -16.70 -4.78 4.43
CA ILE A 10 -16.45 -5.27 3.08
C ILE A 10 -16.32 -4.04 2.21
N ILE A 11 -15.11 -3.70 1.81
CA ILE A 11 -14.84 -2.62 0.86
C ILE A 11 -14.89 -3.25 -0.53
N PRO A 12 -15.95 -3.01 -1.32
CA PRO A 12 -16.00 -3.51 -2.69
C PRO A 12 -14.94 -2.77 -3.52
N LEU A 13 -14.00 -3.53 -4.07
CA LEU A 13 -12.97 -3.03 -4.99
C LEU A 13 -13.29 -3.53 -6.41
N PRO A 14 -14.28 -2.93 -7.10
CA PRO A 14 -14.57 -3.30 -8.48
C PRO A 14 -13.35 -2.97 -9.34
N ASN A 15 -13.03 -3.87 -10.29
CA ASN A 15 -11.92 -3.74 -11.24
C ASN A 15 -10.51 -3.94 -10.67
N VAL A 16 -10.37 -4.24 -9.37
CA VAL A 16 -9.07 -4.60 -8.78
C VAL A 16 -8.92 -6.12 -8.80
N THR A 17 -7.86 -6.61 -9.46
CA THR A 17 -7.52 -8.05 -9.42
C THR A 17 -6.82 -8.39 -8.12
N ILE A 18 -6.98 -9.62 -7.61
CA ILE A 18 -6.28 -10.14 -6.41
C ILE A 18 -4.76 -9.90 -6.48
N LYS A 19 -4.16 -10.01 -7.67
CA LYS A 19 -2.74 -9.72 -7.90
C LYS A 19 -2.35 -8.28 -7.57
N ILE A 20 -3.20 -7.31 -7.91
CA ILE A 20 -2.97 -5.89 -7.60
C ILE A 20 -3.09 -5.64 -6.10
N LEU A 21 -4.10 -6.24 -5.48
CA LEU A 21 -4.29 -6.11 -4.03
C LEU A 21 -3.12 -6.72 -3.26
N ALA A 22 -2.63 -7.89 -3.66
CA ALA A 22 -1.45 -8.51 -3.07
C ALA A 22 -0.21 -7.60 -3.18
N LYS A 23 0.01 -7.01 -4.37
CA LYS A 23 1.11 -6.07 -4.61
C LYS A 23 0.98 -4.79 -3.78
N PHE A 24 -0.24 -4.28 -3.61
CA PHE A 24 -0.51 -3.14 -2.74
C PHE A 24 -0.25 -3.45 -1.25
N ILE A 25 -0.65 -4.64 -0.78
CA ILE A 25 -0.37 -5.08 0.60
C ILE A 25 1.14 -5.20 0.84
N GLU A 26 1.89 -5.71 -0.14
CA GLU A 26 3.35 -5.77 -0.09
C GLU A 26 3.98 -4.39 0.07
N TYR A 27 3.50 -3.40 -0.70
CA TYR A 27 3.90 -2.01 -0.55
C TYR A 27 3.64 -1.47 0.86
N CYS A 28 2.45 -1.69 1.40
CA CYS A 28 2.11 -1.27 2.76
C CYS A 28 3.02 -1.92 3.81
N LYS A 29 3.32 -3.22 3.68
CA LYS A 29 4.23 -3.91 4.60
C LYS A 29 5.63 -3.31 4.56
N HIS A 30 6.16 -3.05 3.37
CA HIS A 30 7.48 -2.44 3.23
C HIS A 30 7.55 -1.07 3.91
N HIS A 31 6.51 -0.24 3.73
CA HIS A 31 6.42 1.08 4.38
C HIS A 31 6.20 1.04 5.90
N LEU A 32 5.62 -0.05 6.43
CA LEU A 32 5.44 -0.27 7.88
C LEU A 32 6.68 -0.86 8.55
N GLU A 33 7.41 -1.72 7.84
CA GLU A 33 8.59 -2.42 8.35
C GLU A 33 9.85 -1.55 8.34
N VAL A 34 9.93 -0.52 7.50
CA VAL A 34 11.00 0.47 7.56
C VAL A 34 10.82 1.29 8.84
N PRO A 35 11.70 1.15 9.84
CA PRO A 35 11.54 1.86 11.10
C PRO A 35 11.69 3.37 10.84
N LYS A 36 10.81 4.19 11.44
CA LYS A 36 10.84 5.67 11.37
C LYS A 36 12.06 6.29 12.04
N VAL A 37 13.18 5.58 12.10
CA VAL A 37 14.45 6.11 12.58
C VAL A 37 14.86 7.19 11.58
N GLU A 38 15.40 8.31 12.08
CA GLU A 38 15.93 9.41 11.26
C GLU A 38 17.20 9.03 10.48
N ASP A 39 17.33 7.76 10.13
CA ASP A 39 18.41 7.24 9.33
C ASP A 39 18.19 7.67 7.88
N LYS A 40 19.09 8.53 7.38
CA LYS A 40 18.99 9.09 6.03
C LYS A 40 19.00 7.98 4.98
N THR A 41 19.71 6.89 5.25
CA THR A 41 19.81 5.73 4.36
C THR A 41 18.47 5.02 4.23
N ALA A 42 17.74 4.81 5.33
CA ALA A 42 16.41 4.18 5.28
C ALA A 42 15.37 5.00 4.49
N LYS A 43 15.47 6.34 4.54
CA LYS A 43 14.61 7.23 3.72
C LYS A 43 14.97 7.20 2.23
N GLU A 44 16.25 7.07 1.89
CA GLU A 44 16.72 6.93 0.51
C GLU A 44 16.35 5.57 -0.09
N ASP A 45 16.45 4.50 0.70
CA ASP A 45 16.03 3.15 0.32
C ASP A 45 14.53 3.10 0.03
N LEU A 46 13.70 3.71 0.89
CA LEU A 46 12.25 3.77 0.73
C LEU A 46 11.86 4.58 -0.53
N LYS A 47 12.52 5.72 -0.79
CA LYS A 47 12.34 6.46 -2.05
C LYS A 47 12.71 5.66 -3.28
N THR A 48 13.79 4.88 -3.21
CA THR A 48 14.24 4.03 -4.32
C THR A 48 13.22 2.93 -4.57
N PHE A 49 12.75 2.29 -3.50
CA PHE A 49 11.67 1.31 -3.56
C PHE A 49 10.40 1.89 -4.19
N ASP A 50 9.97 3.08 -3.78
CA ASP A 50 8.77 3.74 -4.35
C ASP A 50 8.91 3.96 -5.86
N VAL A 51 10.08 4.44 -6.30
CA VAL A 51 10.37 4.65 -7.72
C VAL A 51 10.34 3.34 -8.51
N GLU A 52 10.84 2.24 -7.94
CA GLU A 52 10.78 0.93 -8.59
C GLU A 52 9.37 0.32 -8.55
N PHE A 53 8.63 0.55 -7.48
CA PHE A 53 7.28 0.02 -7.31
C PHE A 53 6.30 0.62 -8.33
N VAL A 54 6.44 1.91 -8.66
CA VAL A 54 5.63 2.58 -9.69
C VAL A 54 6.06 2.26 -11.13
N LYS A 55 7.21 1.60 -11.35
CA LYS A 55 7.65 1.10 -12.67
C LYS A 55 6.90 -0.16 -13.08
N VAL A 56 5.59 -0.03 -13.20
CA VAL A 56 4.67 -1.07 -13.67
C VAL A 56 4.01 -0.61 -14.96
N ASP A 57 3.32 -1.52 -15.65
CA ASP A 57 2.49 -1.14 -16.79
C ASP A 57 1.39 -0.14 -16.38
N GLN A 58 0.94 0.69 -17.32
CA GLN A 58 -0.03 1.74 -17.05
C GLN A 58 -1.35 1.21 -16.47
N SER A 59 -1.77 0.00 -16.86
CA SER A 59 -2.98 -0.61 -16.34
C SER A 59 -2.82 -0.98 -14.86
N THR A 60 -1.69 -1.58 -14.49
CA THR A 60 -1.35 -1.90 -13.11
C THR A 60 -1.22 -0.64 -12.26
N LEU A 61 -0.59 0.41 -12.77
CA LEU A 61 -0.48 1.69 -12.07
C LEU A 61 -1.86 2.31 -11.79
N PHE A 62 -2.76 2.32 -12.77
CA PHE A 62 -4.11 2.83 -12.60
C PHE A 62 -4.91 2.02 -11.56
N ASN A 63 -4.79 0.69 -11.59
CA ASN A 63 -5.42 -0.16 -10.59
C ASN A 63 -4.87 0.06 -9.18
N LEU A 64 -3.56 0.30 -9.02
CA LEU A 64 -2.96 0.65 -7.73
C LEU A 64 -3.48 2.00 -7.22
N MET A 65 -3.62 3.00 -8.11
CA MET A 65 -4.22 4.30 -7.77
C MET A 65 -5.68 4.15 -7.31
N LEU A 66 -6.47 3.32 -7.98
CA LEU A 66 -7.84 3.04 -7.55
C LEU A 66 -7.86 2.43 -6.15
N VAL A 67 -7.02 1.43 -5.86
CA VAL A 67 -6.92 0.82 -4.53
C VAL A 67 -6.58 1.86 -3.46
N TRP A 68 -5.64 2.77 -3.72
CA TRP A 68 -5.32 3.87 -2.81
C TRP A 68 -6.51 4.78 -2.53
N ILE A 69 -7.28 5.15 -3.56
CA ILE A 69 -8.46 6.00 -3.44
C ILE A 69 -9.58 5.29 -2.67
N PHE A 70 -9.82 4.01 -2.97
CA PHE A 70 -10.87 3.22 -2.31
C PHE A 70 -10.56 2.92 -0.84
N LEU A 71 -9.30 2.65 -0.50
CA LEU A 71 -8.90 2.35 0.88
C LEU A 71 -8.55 3.60 1.69
N ASN A 72 -8.52 4.79 1.06
CA ASN A 72 -8.22 6.08 1.71
C ASN A 72 -6.87 6.09 2.47
N ILE A 73 -5.91 5.26 2.04
CA ILE A 73 -4.60 5.07 2.69
C ILE A 73 -3.63 6.22 2.37
N TYR A 74 -3.93 7.06 1.36
CA TYR A 74 -3.10 8.20 0.97
C TYR A 74 -2.84 9.18 2.13
N VAL A 75 -3.72 9.23 3.14
CA VAL A 75 -3.57 10.08 4.34
C VAL A 75 -2.62 9.48 5.38
N TYR A 76 -2.39 8.16 5.38
CA TYR A 76 -1.62 7.46 6.42
C TYR A 76 -0.13 7.30 6.11
N ILE A 77 0.28 7.48 4.84
CA ILE A 77 1.67 7.31 4.39
C ILE A 77 2.31 8.67 4.04
N ASN A 78 2.10 9.69 4.89
CA ASN A 78 2.83 10.97 4.81
C ASN A 78 3.86 11.06 5.93
#